data_AF-A0A938YLQ1-F1
#
_entry.id   AF-A0A938YLQ1-F1
#
_cell.length_a   1.000
_cell.length_b   1.000
_cell.length_c   1.000
_cell.angle_alpha   90.00
_cell.angle_beta   90.00
_cell.angle_gamma   90.00
#
_symmetry.space_group_name_H-M   'P 1'
#
loop_
_entity.id
_entity.type
_entity.pdbx_description
1 polymer ?
#
loop_
_entity_poly.entity_id
_entity_poly.type
_entity_poly.pdbx_seq_one_letter_code
_entity_poly.pdbx_strand_id
1 'polypeptide(L)'
;MRRNGPTARTDLIKVVRSAGSGLVGTGMAVARGSDVVGTVSSSAAEMVRARRDASAVARRRQTAARRRVKIWSAGAVVGAGGTAFQTVTLVSGFSGAAAAGLVAFVILLLWCLSGVLRSARDLRTRRAVVRQLPPPQPARPAVGSAVRPQMEQLSGYSDALRGLVPMIGLLADDPSVASLRTDIISAADAAERRLREQAAQLSSLLRARSAGGDAAEVAGVRAMVERLTAQVRDGVGGYGHLVAATAETVAATHDLAGPGPALTEVVERLRGLAAGMRELSAGTTGR
;
A
#
# COMPACT_ATOMS: atom_id res chain seq x y z
N MET A 1 -46.36 -63.69 -49.29
CA MET A 1 -46.16 -63.06 -47.96
C MET A 1 -44.97 -63.71 -47.26
N ARG A 2 -43.80 -63.06 -47.23
CA ARG A 2 -42.68 -63.38 -46.31
C ARG A 2 -41.74 -62.17 -46.29
N ARG A 3 -41.75 -61.41 -45.19
CA ARG A 3 -40.80 -60.31 -44.91
C ARG A 3 -39.58 -60.90 -44.21
N ASN A 4 -38.41 -60.73 -44.81
CA ASN A 4 -37.11 -60.93 -44.17
C ASN A 4 -36.74 -59.65 -43.41
N GLY A 5 -36.43 -59.78 -42.12
CA GLY A 5 -35.79 -58.73 -41.32
C GLY A 5 -34.27 -58.86 -41.38
N PRO A 6 -33.56 -57.72 -41.31
CA PRO A 6 -32.40 -57.66 -40.42
C PRO A 6 -32.29 -56.30 -39.72
N THR A 7 -31.73 -56.31 -38.50
CA THR A 7 -30.77 -55.33 -37.93
C THR A 7 -30.95 -55.21 -36.40
N ALA A 8 -30.20 -56.01 -35.65
CA ALA A 8 -30.11 -55.89 -34.19
C ALA A 8 -28.67 -56.10 -33.69
N ARG A 9 -27.67 -55.61 -34.44
CA ARG A 9 -26.25 -55.83 -34.05
C ARG A 9 -25.31 -54.65 -34.22
N THR A 10 -25.81 -53.44 -34.49
CA THR A 10 -24.95 -52.26 -34.76
C THR A 10 -24.96 -51.19 -33.67
N ASP A 11 -25.78 -51.32 -32.62
CA ASP A 11 -25.90 -50.26 -31.59
C ASP A 11 -25.01 -50.43 -30.35
N LEU A 12 -24.35 -51.58 -30.17
CA LEU A 12 -23.57 -51.83 -28.95
C LEU A 12 -22.16 -51.22 -28.96
N ILE A 13 -21.66 -50.76 -30.13
CA ILE A 13 -20.33 -50.14 -30.24
C ILE A 13 -20.39 -48.61 -30.02
N LYS A 14 -21.58 -47.97 -30.16
CA LYS A 14 -21.72 -46.52 -29.89
C LYS A 14 -21.81 -46.17 -28.40
N VAL A 15 -22.24 -47.10 -27.55
CA VAL A 15 -22.43 -46.82 -26.10
C VAL A 15 -21.12 -46.89 -25.30
N VAL A 16 -20.13 -47.66 -25.75
CA VAL A 16 -18.84 -47.76 -25.04
C VAL A 16 -17.92 -46.55 -25.33
N ARG A 17 -18.17 -45.79 -26.40
CA ARG A 17 -17.36 -44.59 -26.74
C ARG A 17 -17.84 -43.30 -26.07
N SER A 18 -19.06 -43.25 -25.52
CA SER A 18 -19.60 -42.06 -24.82
C SER A 18 -19.34 -42.05 -23.31
N ALA A 19 -18.85 -43.16 -22.73
CA ALA A 19 -18.49 -43.23 -21.31
C ALA A 19 -17.05 -42.77 -21.01
N GLY A 20 -16.18 -42.63 -22.03
CA GLY A 20 -14.78 -42.21 -21.85
C GLY A 20 -14.56 -40.69 -21.80
N SER A 21 -15.54 -39.88 -22.17
CA SER A 21 -15.44 -38.40 -22.20
C SER A 21 -15.85 -37.71 -20.90
N GLY A 22 -16.38 -38.45 -19.92
CA GLY A 22 -16.78 -37.91 -18.61
C GLY A 22 -15.64 -37.74 -17.59
N LEU A 23 -14.48 -38.37 -17.81
CA LEU A 23 -13.36 -38.36 -16.85
C LEU A 23 -12.33 -37.23 -17.10
N VAL A 24 -12.45 -36.48 -18.19
CA VAL A 24 -11.58 -35.31 -18.46
C VAL A 24 -12.12 -34.03 -17.78
N GLY A 25 -13.39 -34.02 -17.34
CA GLY A 25 -14.02 -32.87 -16.69
C GLY A 25 -13.65 -32.68 -15.22
N THR A 26 -13.28 -33.74 -14.50
CA THR A 26 -12.95 -33.68 -13.06
C THR A 26 -11.58 -33.05 -12.80
N GLY A 27 -10.59 -33.23 -13.70
CA GLY A 27 -9.28 -32.60 -13.58
C GLY A 27 -9.31 -31.06 -13.68
N MET A 28 -10.11 -30.52 -14.60
CA MET A 28 -10.26 -29.07 -14.75
C MET A 28 -11.03 -28.42 -13.60
N ALA A 29 -11.97 -29.13 -12.97
CA ALA A 29 -12.68 -28.63 -11.79
C ALA A 29 -11.74 -28.55 -10.56
N VAL A 30 -10.83 -29.51 -10.39
CA VAL A 30 -9.84 -29.51 -9.31
C VAL A 30 -8.77 -28.42 -9.51
N ALA A 31 -8.31 -28.21 -10.76
CA ALA A 31 -7.35 -27.15 -11.08
C ALA A 31 -7.91 -25.74 -10.79
N ARG A 32 -9.19 -25.48 -11.12
CA ARG A 32 -9.85 -24.21 -10.74
C ARG A 32 -10.03 -24.08 -9.22
N GLY A 33 -10.20 -25.18 -8.50
CA GLY A 33 -10.31 -25.20 -7.04
C GLY A 33 -9.04 -24.71 -6.35
N SER A 34 -7.86 -25.15 -6.80
CA SER A 34 -6.59 -24.74 -6.20
C SER A 34 -6.28 -23.25 -6.39
N ASP A 35 -6.63 -22.68 -7.54
CA ASP A 35 -6.40 -21.25 -7.82
C ASP A 35 -7.31 -20.34 -6.97
N VAL A 36 -8.55 -20.78 -6.71
CA VAL A 36 -9.47 -20.09 -5.81
C VAL A 36 -8.98 -20.17 -4.36
N VAL A 37 -8.46 -21.32 -3.91
CA VAL A 37 -7.89 -21.46 -2.57
C VAL A 37 -6.62 -20.60 -2.40
N GLY A 38 -5.78 -20.49 -3.43
CA GLY A 38 -4.60 -19.62 -3.42
C GLY A 38 -4.94 -18.12 -3.35
N THR A 39 -5.94 -17.68 -4.11
CA THR A 39 -6.40 -16.28 -4.09
C THR A 39 -7.12 -15.91 -2.79
N VAL A 40 -7.92 -16.82 -2.22
CA VAL A 40 -8.60 -16.59 -0.95
C VAL A 40 -7.62 -16.60 0.22
N SER A 41 -6.65 -17.52 0.25
CA SER A 41 -5.64 -17.58 1.33
C SER A 41 -4.70 -16.37 1.33
N SER A 42 -4.28 -15.89 0.15
CA SER A 42 -3.48 -14.66 0.03
C SER A 42 -4.28 -13.42 0.43
N SER A 43 -5.55 -13.31 0.00
CA SER A 43 -6.45 -12.24 0.42
C SER A 43 -6.75 -12.28 1.92
N ALA A 44 -6.92 -13.47 2.50
CA ALA A 44 -7.15 -13.66 3.93
C ALA A 44 -5.91 -13.29 4.75
N ALA A 45 -4.71 -13.67 4.30
CA ALA A 45 -3.45 -13.30 4.94
C ALA A 45 -3.23 -11.77 4.89
N GLU A 46 -3.55 -11.13 3.77
CA GLU A 46 -3.49 -9.68 3.62
C GLU A 46 -4.53 -8.97 4.51
N MET A 47 -5.74 -9.52 4.61
CA MET A 47 -6.79 -9.01 5.50
C MET A 47 -6.43 -9.15 6.99
N VAL A 48 -5.75 -10.24 7.37
CA VAL A 48 -5.25 -10.45 8.74
C VAL A 48 -4.09 -9.48 9.05
N ARG A 49 -3.17 -9.26 8.11
CA ARG A 49 -2.10 -8.25 8.25
C ARG A 49 -2.67 -6.84 8.36
N ALA A 50 -3.63 -6.49 7.51
CA ALA A 50 -4.31 -5.19 7.54
C ALA A 50 -5.10 -4.96 8.84
N ARG A 51 -5.58 -6.04 9.50
CA ARG A 51 -6.20 -5.96 10.84
C ARG A 51 -5.20 -5.77 11.97
N ARG A 52 -3.95 -6.26 11.82
CA ARG A 52 -2.88 -6.12 12.82
C ARG A 52 -2.11 -4.81 12.73
N ASP A 53 -2.19 -4.10 11.60
CA ASP A 53 -1.54 -2.79 11.46
C ASP A 53 -2.27 -1.72 12.29
N ALA A 54 -1.69 -1.36 13.43
CA ALA A 54 -2.20 -0.35 14.34
C ALA A 54 -2.40 1.01 13.65
N SER A 55 -1.57 1.34 12.66
CA SER A 55 -1.64 2.61 11.92
C SER A 55 -2.88 2.67 11.01
N ALA A 56 -3.21 1.56 10.35
CA ALA A 56 -4.39 1.42 9.50
C ALA A 56 -5.68 1.49 10.34
N VAL A 57 -5.69 0.83 11.50
CA VAL A 57 -6.81 0.90 12.45
C VAL A 57 -6.98 2.32 12.99
N ALA A 58 -5.89 2.99 13.35
CA ALA A 58 -5.93 4.37 13.84
C ALA A 58 -6.44 5.35 12.77
N ARG A 59 -6.03 5.19 11.51
CA ARG A 59 -6.57 5.96 10.37
C ARG A 59 -8.07 5.71 10.14
N ARG A 60 -8.53 4.46 10.16
CA ARG A 60 -9.97 4.12 10.04
C ARG A 60 -10.79 4.74 11.17
N ARG A 61 -10.26 4.72 12.39
CA ARG A 61 -10.88 5.38 13.55
C ARG A 61 -10.91 6.90 13.39
N GLN A 62 -9.87 7.50 12.79
CA GLN A 62 -9.82 8.93 12.49
C GLN A 62 -10.85 9.33 11.42
N THR A 63 -11.03 8.54 10.36
CA THR A 63 -12.05 8.83 9.33
C THR A 63 -13.46 8.69 9.88
N ALA A 64 -13.72 7.70 10.73
CA ALA A 64 -14.99 7.58 11.45
C ALA A 64 -15.25 8.79 12.37
N ALA A 65 -14.24 9.26 13.11
CA ALA A 65 -14.35 10.46 13.96
C ALA A 65 -14.64 11.73 13.13
N ARG A 66 -14.01 11.90 11.96
CA ARG A 66 -14.31 13.01 11.05
C ARG A 66 -15.75 12.98 10.55
N ARG A 67 -16.30 11.80 10.25
CA ARG A 67 -17.72 11.67 9.84
C ARG A 67 -18.66 12.11 10.95
N ARG A 68 -18.37 11.75 12.21
CA ARG A 68 -19.16 12.19 13.37
C ARG A 68 -19.14 13.72 13.51
N VAL A 69 -17.97 14.35 13.39
CA VAL A 69 -17.86 15.82 13.43
C VAL A 69 -18.72 16.47 12.34
N LYS A 70 -18.70 15.93 11.11
CA LYS A 70 -19.53 16.44 10.01
C LYS A 70 -21.04 16.32 10.29
N ILE A 71 -21.48 15.20 10.87
CA ILE A 71 -22.89 14.99 11.22
C ILE A 71 -23.32 15.98 12.31
N TRP A 72 -22.50 16.15 13.35
CA TRP A 72 -22.80 17.10 14.44
C TRP A 72 -22.74 18.56 13.98
N SER A 73 -21.82 18.92 13.07
CA SER A 73 -21.77 20.27 12.49
C SER A 73 -22.97 20.56 11.61
N ALA A 74 -23.45 19.57 10.82
CA ALA A 74 -24.66 19.73 10.04
C ALA A 74 -25.88 19.95 10.96
N GLY A 75 -25.99 19.18 12.04
CA GLY A 75 -27.03 19.39 13.07
C GLY A 75 -26.97 20.79 13.70
N ALA A 76 -25.78 21.29 14.00
CA ALA A 76 -25.60 22.64 14.55
C ALA A 76 -26.02 23.75 13.55
N VAL A 77 -25.71 23.57 12.26
CA VAL A 77 -26.14 24.52 11.20
C VAL A 77 -27.66 24.54 11.06
N VAL A 78 -28.30 23.36 11.05
CA VAL A 78 -29.76 23.26 11.01
C VAL A 78 -30.39 23.90 12.25
N GLY A 79 -29.82 23.66 13.44
CA GLY A 79 -30.26 24.28 14.69
C GLY A 79 -30.15 25.81 14.66
N ALA A 80 -29.01 26.34 14.20
CA ALA A 80 -28.79 27.79 14.08
C ALA A 80 -29.74 28.43 13.05
N GLY A 81 -29.95 27.77 11.91
CA GLY A 81 -30.94 28.22 10.91
C GLY A 81 -32.36 28.25 11.47
N GLY A 82 -32.74 27.24 12.26
CA GLY A 82 -34.02 27.19 12.96
C GLY A 82 -34.20 28.34 13.97
N THR A 83 -33.16 28.67 14.74
CA THR A 83 -33.20 29.83 15.65
C THR A 83 -33.36 31.16 14.91
N ALA A 84 -32.64 31.35 13.80
CA ALA A 84 -32.74 32.56 13.00
C ALA A 84 -34.14 32.74 12.39
N PHE A 85 -34.72 31.65 11.85
CA PHE A 85 -36.07 31.67 11.32
C PHE A 85 -37.11 32.02 12.41
N GLN A 86 -37.00 31.43 13.59
CA GLN A 86 -37.89 31.78 14.70
C GLN A 86 -37.75 33.23 15.17
N THR A 87 -36.54 33.79 15.22
CA THR A 87 -36.36 35.20 15.61
C THR A 87 -37.06 36.16 14.66
N VAL A 88 -37.13 35.86 13.36
CA VAL A 88 -37.90 36.65 12.39
C VAL A 88 -39.40 36.57 12.68
N THR A 89 -39.92 35.39 13.03
CA THR A 89 -41.35 35.21 13.36
C THR A 89 -41.76 35.85 14.70
N LEU A 90 -40.83 36.01 15.64
CA LEU A 90 -41.09 36.67 16.93
C LEU A 90 -41.32 38.19 16.78
N VAL A 91 -40.72 38.82 15.77
CA VAL A 91 -40.95 40.25 15.46
C VAL A 91 -42.39 40.52 15.02
N SER A 92 -43.07 39.52 14.44
CA SER A 92 -44.47 39.62 14.00
C SER A 92 -45.51 39.37 15.10
N GLY A 93 -45.10 38.98 16.32
CA GLY A 93 -46.02 38.80 17.45
C GLY A 93 -45.50 37.82 18.49
N PHE A 94 -45.58 38.21 19.77
CA PHE A 94 -45.14 37.37 20.89
C PHE A 94 -46.27 36.43 21.32
N SER A 95 -46.10 35.13 21.10
CA SER A 95 -46.99 34.09 21.65
C SER A 95 -46.22 33.19 22.61
N GLY A 96 -46.89 32.67 23.65
CA GLY A 96 -46.26 31.75 24.61
C GLY A 96 -45.69 30.48 23.96
N ALA A 97 -46.28 30.04 22.84
CA ALA A 97 -45.78 28.92 22.03
C ALA A 97 -44.42 29.24 21.36
N ALA A 98 -44.20 30.48 20.92
CA ALA A 98 -42.93 30.91 20.35
C ALA A 98 -41.81 30.94 21.39
N ALA A 99 -42.11 31.37 22.63
CA ALA A 99 -41.14 31.35 23.73
C ALA A 99 -40.70 29.91 24.08
N ALA A 100 -41.64 28.97 24.18
CA ALA A 100 -41.32 27.56 24.42
C ALA A 100 -40.49 26.93 23.29
N GLY A 101 -40.82 27.27 22.03
CA GLY A 101 -40.07 26.83 20.86
C GLY A 101 -38.61 27.33 20.86
N LEU A 102 -38.39 28.61 21.19
CA LEU A 102 -37.06 29.19 21.27
C LEU A 102 -36.20 28.51 22.34
N VAL A 103 -36.77 28.25 23.52
CA VAL A 103 -36.08 27.51 24.59
C VAL A 103 -35.67 26.11 24.13
N ALA A 104 -36.56 25.37 23.46
CA ALA A 104 -36.25 24.04 22.93
C ALA A 104 -35.12 24.08 21.88
N PHE A 105 -35.12 25.08 20.99
CA PHE A 105 -34.05 25.28 20.01
C PHE A 105 -32.71 25.63 20.67
N VAL A 106 -32.71 26.49 21.70
CA VAL A 106 -31.49 26.82 22.46
C VAL A 106 -30.92 25.57 23.14
N ILE A 107 -31.76 24.75 23.77
CA ILE A 107 -31.34 23.49 24.39
C ILE A 107 -30.74 22.53 23.34
N LEU A 108 -31.42 22.37 22.19
CA LEU A 108 -30.92 21.54 21.08
C LEU A 108 -29.58 22.06 20.54
N LEU A 109 -29.43 23.37 20.40
CA LEU A 109 -28.20 24.01 19.92
C LEU A 109 -27.05 23.79 20.91
N LEU A 110 -27.28 23.99 22.21
CA LEU A 110 -26.29 23.71 23.26
C LEU A 110 -25.90 22.22 23.28
N TRP A 111 -26.87 21.32 23.12
CA TRP A 111 -26.62 19.88 23.02
C TRP A 111 -25.74 19.55 21.81
N CYS A 112 -26.08 20.06 20.61
CA CYS A 112 -25.29 19.90 19.40
C CYS A 112 -23.87 20.48 19.55
N LEU A 113 -23.75 21.67 20.14
CA LEU A 113 -22.46 22.33 20.38
C LEU A 113 -21.58 21.51 21.32
N SER A 114 -22.16 20.94 22.38
CA SER A 114 -21.45 20.03 23.29
C SER A 114 -20.95 18.76 22.57
N GLY A 115 -21.76 18.20 21.65
CA GLY A 115 -21.38 17.08 20.80
C GLY A 115 -20.23 17.41 19.83
N VAL A 116 -20.25 18.60 19.22
CA VAL A 116 -19.17 19.10 18.37
C VAL A 116 -17.88 19.26 19.18
N LEU A 117 -17.93 19.88 20.37
CA LEU A 117 -16.76 20.07 21.22
C LEU A 117 -16.16 18.73 21.68
N ARG A 118 -16.99 17.77 22.10
CA ARG A 118 -16.53 16.44 22.54
C ARG A 118 -15.91 15.65 21.38
N SER A 119 -16.54 15.67 20.21
CA SER A 119 -16.00 15.01 19.02
C SER A 119 -14.72 15.68 18.49
N ALA A 120 -14.61 17.00 18.59
CA ALA A 120 -13.39 17.73 18.26
C ALA A 120 -12.23 17.38 19.22
N ARG A 121 -12.49 17.27 20.53
CA ARG A 121 -11.49 16.83 21.52
C ARG A 121 -11.03 15.38 21.26
N ASP A 122 -11.96 14.46 21.00
CA ASP A 122 -11.65 13.07 20.62
C ASP A 122 -10.84 13.01 19.30
N LEU A 123 -11.15 13.87 18.33
CA LEU A 123 -10.35 13.96 17.11
C LEU A 123 -8.94 14.50 17.36
N ARG A 124 -8.77 15.47 18.27
CA ARG A 124 -7.45 16.02 18.64
C ARG A 124 -6.58 14.99 19.33
N THR A 125 -7.10 14.26 20.31
CA THR A 125 -6.37 13.19 21.02
C THR A 125 -5.99 12.06 20.05
N ARG A 126 -6.92 11.60 19.20
CA ARG A 126 -6.60 10.60 18.16
C ARG A 126 -5.60 11.09 17.13
N ARG A 127 -5.64 12.38 16.75
CA ARG A 127 -4.63 12.98 15.86
C ARG A 127 -3.25 12.98 16.51
N ALA A 128 -3.14 13.26 17.81
CA ALA A 128 -1.88 13.20 18.53
C ALA A 128 -1.29 11.78 18.52
N VAL A 129 -2.11 10.76 18.84
CA VAL A 129 -1.69 9.36 18.78
C VAL A 129 -1.27 8.94 17.37
N VAL A 130 -2.02 9.33 16.34
CA VAL A 130 -1.67 9.04 14.94
C VAL A 130 -0.37 9.69 14.50
N ARG A 131 -0.02 10.87 15.04
CA ARG A 131 1.25 11.53 14.74
C ARG A 131 2.45 10.83 15.39
N GLN A 132 2.23 10.16 16.51
CA GLN A 132 3.27 9.39 17.22
C GLN A 132 3.46 7.99 16.63
N LEU A 133 2.45 7.47 15.92
CA LEU A 133 2.57 6.19 15.23
C LEU A 133 3.53 6.34 14.04
N PRO A 134 4.40 5.33 13.80
CA PRO A 134 5.22 5.30 12.60
C PRO A 134 4.33 5.42 11.36
N PRO A 135 4.82 6.07 10.28
CA PRO A 135 4.05 6.23 9.06
C PRO A 135 3.52 4.87 8.59
N PRO A 136 2.25 4.80 8.14
CA PRO A 136 1.65 3.54 7.73
C PRO A 136 2.51 2.92 6.65
N GLN A 137 2.84 1.63 6.83
CA GLN A 137 3.66 0.95 5.84
C GLN A 137 2.90 0.98 4.50
N PRO A 138 3.57 1.36 3.39
CA PRO A 138 2.93 1.39 2.08
C PRO A 138 2.35 0.01 1.76
N ALA A 139 1.14 -0.04 1.19
CA ALA A 139 0.50 -1.30 0.82
C ALA A 139 1.46 -2.13 -0.05
N ARG A 140 1.90 -3.28 0.47
CA ARG A 140 2.88 -4.14 -0.21
C ARG A 140 2.11 -5.25 -0.90
N PRO A 141 2.07 -5.30 -2.25
CA PRO A 141 1.44 -6.40 -2.95
C PRO A 141 2.10 -7.71 -2.53
N ALA A 142 1.31 -8.78 -2.45
CA ALA A 142 1.81 -10.11 -2.08
C ALA A 142 2.83 -10.59 -3.14
N VAL A 143 4.11 -10.48 -2.80
CA VAL A 143 5.23 -11.04 -3.55
C VAL A 143 5.34 -12.55 -3.30
N GLY A 144 5.71 -13.28 -4.35
CA GLY A 144 5.97 -14.72 -4.28
C GLY A 144 7.06 -15.07 -3.25
N SER A 145 6.99 -16.26 -2.67
CA SER A 145 7.93 -16.72 -1.63
C SER A 145 9.40 -16.63 -2.07
N ALA A 146 9.68 -16.88 -3.35
CA ALA A 146 11.04 -16.83 -3.92
C ALA A 146 11.69 -15.43 -3.88
N VAL A 147 10.88 -14.36 -3.90
CA VAL A 147 11.35 -12.95 -3.95
C VAL A 147 11.22 -12.27 -2.58
N ARG A 148 10.60 -12.94 -1.61
CA ARG A 148 10.36 -12.42 -0.27
C ARG A 148 11.66 -12.01 0.45
N PRO A 149 12.74 -12.82 0.50
CA PRO A 149 13.93 -12.43 1.27
C PRO A 149 14.60 -11.17 0.70
N GLN A 150 14.60 -10.98 -0.62
CA GLN A 150 15.16 -9.78 -1.26
C GLN A 150 14.33 -8.53 -0.94
N MET A 151 13.00 -8.65 -0.90
CA MET A 151 12.13 -7.52 -0.54
C MET A 151 12.22 -7.15 0.95
N GLU A 152 12.46 -8.15 1.81
CA GLU A 152 12.74 -7.91 3.23
C GLU A 152 14.08 -7.19 3.42
N GLN A 153 15.14 -7.63 2.73
CA GLN A 153 16.44 -6.92 2.72
C GLN A 153 16.31 -5.49 2.21
N LEU A 154 15.64 -5.28 1.07
CA LEU A 154 15.38 -3.95 0.52
C LEU A 154 14.68 -3.03 1.53
N SER A 155 13.73 -3.59 2.30
CA SER A 155 13.03 -2.83 3.35
C SER A 155 13.97 -2.42 4.47
N GLY A 156 14.83 -3.34 4.93
CA GLY A 156 15.85 -3.04 5.94
C GLY A 156 16.81 -1.95 5.48
N TYR A 157 17.24 -1.98 4.22
CA TYR A 157 18.09 -0.93 3.65
C TYR A 157 17.38 0.43 3.55
N SER A 158 16.11 0.46 3.13
CA SER A 158 15.32 1.70 3.06
C SER A 158 15.12 2.32 4.45
N ASP A 159 14.81 1.50 5.45
CA ASP A 159 14.67 1.95 6.84
C ASP A 159 16.00 2.47 7.41
N ALA A 160 17.12 1.78 7.14
CA ALA A 160 18.46 2.22 7.52
C ALA A 160 18.82 3.57 6.87
N LEU A 161 18.60 3.72 5.56
CA LEU A 161 18.86 4.96 4.84
C LEU A 161 18.04 6.13 5.40
N ARG A 162 16.75 5.92 5.68
CA ARG A 162 15.87 6.93 6.30
C ARG A 162 16.33 7.33 7.70
N GLY A 163 17.00 6.44 8.43
CA GLY A 163 17.65 6.75 9.70
C GLY A 163 18.97 7.53 9.53
N LEU A 164 19.75 7.21 8.50
CA LEU A 164 21.05 7.85 8.19
C LEU A 164 20.91 9.27 7.65
N VAL A 165 19.95 9.53 6.76
CA VAL A 165 19.83 10.82 6.06
C VAL A 165 19.65 12.02 7.01
N PRO A 166 18.84 11.95 8.08
CA PRO A 166 18.77 13.02 9.08
C PRO A 166 20.09 13.31 9.79
N MET A 167 20.99 12.33 9.87
CA MET A 167 22.29 12.47 10.54
C MET A 167 23.34 13.16 9.64
N ILE A 168 23.11 13.22 8.32
CA ILE A 168 23.99 13.93 7.38
C ILE A 168 23.98 15.43 7.72
N GLY A 169 25.06 15.96 8.30
CA GLY A 169 25.20 17.40 8.55
C GLY A 169 24.43 17.89 9.79
N LEU A 170 24.48 17.15 10.89
CA LEU A 170 23.91 17.49 12.21
C LEU A 170 24.34 18.86 12.80
N LEU A 171 25.16 19.65 12.10
CA LEU A 171 25.69 20.94 12.58
C LEU A 171 25.19 22.18 11.82
N ALA A 172 24.40 22.05 10.74
CA ALA A 172 23.98 23.25 9.98
C ALA A 172 22.52 23.17 9.49
N ASP A 173 21.72 24.18 9.87
CA ASP A 173 20.42 24.52 9.25
C ASP A 173 20.62 25.10 7.83
N ASP A 174 21.55 24.53 7.06
CA ASP A 174 21.84 24.99 5.70
C ASP A 174 20.73 24.49 4.75
N PRO A 175 20.03 25.40 4.05
CA PRO A 175 18.97 25.03 3.11
C PRO A 175 19.46 24.11 1.99
N SER A 176 20.74 24.17 1.60
CA SER A 176 21.33 23.31 0.56
C SER A 176 21.47 21.84 1.02
N VAL A 177 21.78 21.63 2.30
CA VAL A 177 21.82 20.28 2.90
C VAL A 177 20.41 19.73 3.01
N ALA A 178 19.43 20.56 3.39
CA ALA A 178 18.03 20.16 3.46
C ALA A 178 17.47 19.72 2.09
N SER A 179 17.78 20.46 1.00
CA SER A 179 17.39 20.06 -0.35
C SER A 179 18.06 18.75 -0.76
N LEU A 180 19.35 18.58 -0.46
CA LEU A 180 20.08 17.35 -0.78
C LEU A 180 19.52 16.12 -0.05
N ARG A 181 19.18 16.24 1.24
CA ARG A 181 18.52 15.16 2.01
C ARG A 181 17.20 14.76 1.34
N THR A 182 16.41 15.74 0.91
CA THR A 182 15.13 15.51 0.23
C THR A 182 15.34 14.81 -1.11
N ASP A 183 16.34 15.24 -1.88
CA ASP A 183 16.70 14.62 -3.15
C ASP A 183 17.13 13.17 -2.98
N ILE A 184 17.98 12.86 -2.00
CA ILE A 184 18.42 11.49 -1.69
C ILE A 184 17.22 10.60 -1.35
N ILE A 185 16.33 11.05 -0.46
CA ILE A 185 15.13 10.29 -0.08
C ILE A 185 14.21 10.09 -1.28
N SER A 186 14.02 11.11 -2.11
CA SER A 186 13.18 11.02 -3.30
C SER A 186 13.73 10.01 -4.32
N ALA A 187 15.05 9.99 -4.52
CA ALA A 187 15.73 9.08 -5.43
C ALA A 187 15.70 7.64 -4.89
N ALA A 188 15.93 7.46 -3.59
CA ALA A 188 15.83 6.17 -2.91
C ALA A 188 14.41 5.60 -3.00
N ASP A 189 13.38 6.43 -2.79
CA ASP A 189 11.98 6.03 -2.93
C ASP A 189 11.63 5.64 -4.38
N ALA A 190 12.22 6.31 -5.37
CA ALA A 190 12.04 5.95 -6.77
C ALA A 190 12.69 4.59 -7.10
N ALA A 191 13.93 4.37 -6.64
CA ALA A 191 14.64 3.09 -6.79
C ALA A 191 13.89 1.94 -6.10
N GLU A 192 13.44 2.15 -4.86
CA GLU A 192 12.66 1.15 -4.11
C GLU A 192 11.35 0.80 -4.82
N ARG A 193 10.59 1.79 -5.31
CA ARG A 193 9.36 1.56 -6.07
C ARG A 193 9.63 0.70 -7.31
N ARG A 194 10.66 1.04 -8.09
CA ARG A 194 11.05 0.30 -9.30
C ARG A 194 11.39 -1.16 -9.00
N LEU A 195 12.18 -1.43 -7.95
CA LEU A 195 12.55 -2.80 -7.54
C LEU A 195 11.32 -3.60 -7.10
N ARG A 196 10.39 -2.96 -6.38
CA ARG A 196 9.12 -3.60 -5.98
C ARG A 196 8.21 -3.90 -7.17
N GLU A 197 8.17 -3.04 -8.19
CA GLU A 197 7.45 -3.30 -9.43
C GLU A 197 8.04 -4.50 -10.19
N GLN A 198 9.36 -4.60 -10.29
CA GLN A 198 10.03 -5.77 -10.88
C GLN A 198 9.74 -7.06 -10.10
N ALA A 199 9.76 -7.00 -8.76
CA ALA A 199 9.40 -8.13 -7.91
C ALA A 199 7.92 -8.55 -8.08
N ALA A 200 7.02 -7.59 -8.30
CA ALA A 200 5.62 -7.86 -8.62
C ALA A 200 5.46 -8.54 -9.99
N GLN A 201 6.18 -8.07 -11.01
CA GLN A 201 6.21 -8.69 -12.34
C GLN A 201 6.73 -10.14 -12.27
N LEU A 202 7.84 -10.37 -11.56
CA LEU A 202 8.38 -11.70 -11.30
C LEU A 202 7.35 -12.59 -10.58
N SER A 203 6.63 -12.04 -9.59
CA SER A 203 5.57 -12.78 -8.89
C SER A 203 4.41 -13.15 -9.80
N SER A 204 4.01 -12.29 -10.75
CA SER A 204 2.99 -12.64 -11.74
C SER A 204 3.45 -13.74 -12.70
N LEU A 205 4.71 -13.71 -13.14
CA LEU A 205 5.26 -14.77 -14.00
C LEU A 205 5.36 -16.12 -13.28
N LEU A 206 5.74 -16.12 -12.00
CA LEU A 206 5.75 -17.33 -11.18
C LEU A 206 4.35 -17.93 -11.03
N ARG A 207 3.31 -17.10 -10.86
CA ARG A 207 1.91 -17.55 -10.81
C ARG A 207 1.43 -18.09 -12.16
N ALA A 208 1.74 -17.40 -13.26
CA ALA A 208 1.41 -17.87 -14.61
C ALA A 208 2.08 -19.22 -14.89
N ARG A 209 3.35 -19.39 -14.50
CA ARG A 209 4.06 -20.67 -14.59
C ARG A 209 3.39 -21.78 -13.78
N SER A 210 2.88 -21.49 -12.58
CA SER A 210 2.21 -22.50 -11.75
C SER A 210 0.83 -22.92 -12.28
N ALA A 211 0.19 -22.09 -13.13
CA ALA A 211 -1.13 -22.40 -13.70
C ALA A 211 -1.10 -23.47 -14.81
N GLY A 212 0.09 -23.89 -15.25
CA GLY A 212 0.28 -24.95 -16.25
C GLY A 212 0.08 -24.47 -17.68
N GLY A 213 1.20 -24.20 -18.38
CA GLY A 213 1.25 -23.92 -19.81
C GLY A 213 2.02 -25.01 -20.59
N ASP A 214 2.05 -24.91 -21.91
CA ASP A 214 2.74 -25.88 -22.78
C ASP A 214 4.25 -25.93 -22.49
N ALA A 215 4.88 -27.10 -22.68
CA ALA A 215 6.28 -27.33 -22.30
C ALA A 215 7.28 -26.33 -22.92
N ALA A 216 7.02 -25.88 -24.15
CA ALA A 216 7.84 -24.87 -24.83
C ALA A 216 7.67 -23.46 -24.22
N GLU A 217 6.45 -23.09 -23.84
CA GLU A 217 6.14 -21.84 -23.14
C GLU A 217 6.80 -21.82 -21.75
N VAL A 218 6.76 -22.96 -21.05
CA VAL A 218 7.40 -23.13 -19.73
C VAL A 218 8.92 -22.92 -19.80
N ALA A 219 9.59 -23.34 -20.88
CA ALA A 219 11.03 -23.13 -21.05
C ALA A 219 11.38 -21.65 -21.21
N GLY A 220 10.65 -20.91 -22.06
CA GLY A 220 10.85 -19.46 -22.24
C GLY A 220 10.56 -18.67 -20.96
N VAL A 221 9.47 -19.01 -20.25
CA VAL A 221 9.11 -18.37 -18.97
C VAL A 221 10.18 -18.66 -17.90
N ARG A 222 10.79 -19.85 -17.88
CA ARG A 222 11.85 -20.18 -16.93
C ARG A 222 13.07 -19.28 -17.09
N ALA A 223 13.58 -19.13 -18.32
CA ALA A 223 14.72 -18.25 -18.58
C ALA A 223 14.41 -16.79 -18.19
N MET A 224 13.19 -16.33 -18.46
CA MET A 224 12.75 -14.97 -18.07
C MET A 224 12.67 -14.81 -16.54
N VAL A 225 12.13 -15.80 -15.83
CA VAL A 225 12.07 -15.84 -14.36
C VAL A 225 13.48 -15.81 -13.76
N GLU A 226 14.41 -16.60 -14.29
CA GLU A 226 15.81 -16.62 -13.82
C GLU A 226 16.48 -15.26 -14.04
N ARG A 227 16.33 -14.66 -15.22
CA ARG A 227 16.86 -13.32 -15.52
C ARG A 227 16.28 -12.26 -14.60
N LEU A 228 14.97 -12.21 -14.41
CA LEU A 228 14.33 -11.23 -13.52
C LEU A 228 14.72 -11.45 -12.05
N THR A 229 14.88 -12.70 -11.63
CA THR A 229 15.34 -13.02 -10.28
C THR A 229 16.77 -12.51 -10.05
N ALA A 230 17.65 -12.69 -11.04
CA ALA A 230 19.00 -12.11 -11.00
C ALA A 230 18.96 -10.58 -10.95
N GLN A 231 18.18 -9.93 -11.83
CA GLN A 231 18.05 -8.48 -11.86
C GLN A 231 17.53 -7.90 -10.53
N VAL A 232 16.51 -8.50 -9.91
CA VAL A 232 15.99 -8.05 -8.61
C VAL A 232 17.05 -8.23 -7.52
N ARG A 233 17.75 -9.38 -7.49
CA ARG A 233 18.82 -9.64 -6.53
C ARG A 233 19.96 -8.64 -6.68
N ASP A 234 20.43 -8.41 -7.89
CA ASP A 234 21.54 -7.50 -8.18
C ASP A 234 21.14 -6.04 -7.90
N GLY A 235 19.89 -5.65 -8.22
CA GLY A 235 19.34 -4.34 -7.89
C GLY A 235 19.22 -4.09 -6.39
N VAL A 236 18.79 -5.09 -5.61
CA VAL A 236 18.77 -5.00 -4.13
C VAL A 236 20.18 -4.95 -3.56
N GLY A 237 21.12 -5.72 -4.12
CA GLY A 237 22.54 -5.66 -3.74
C GLY A 237 23.16 -4.29 -4.01
N GLY A 238 22.93 -3.73 -5.21
CA GLY A 238 23.37 -2.39 -5.59
C GLY A 238 22.78 -1.30 -4.69
N TYR A 239 21.48 -1.40 -4.35
CA TYR A 239 20.86 -0.50 -3.38
C TYR A 239 21.53 -0.59 -2.00
N GLY A 240 21.79 -1.81 -1.52
CA GLY A 240 22.50 -2.05 -0.26
C GLY A 240 23.90 -1.43 -0.22
N HIS A 241 24.67 -1.54 -1.32
CA HIS A 241 25.98 -0.90 -1.43
C HIS A 241 25.92 0.63 -1.34
N LEU A 242 24.90 1.25 -1.96
CA LEU A 242 24.69 2.70 -1.83
C LEU A 242 24.34 3.08 -0.39
N VAL A 243 23.50 2.31 0.30
CA VAL A 243 23.19 2.57 1.72
C VAL A 243 24.43 2.43 2.60
N ALA A 244 25.27 1.43 2.36
CA ALA A 244 26.55 1.28 3.06
C ALA A 244 27.49 2.48 2.83
N ALA A 245 27.64 2.93 1.58
CA ALA A 245 28.42 4.13 1.25
C ALA A 245 27.86 5.40 1.93
N THR A 246 26.53 5.49 2.07
CA THR A 246 25.90 6.57 2.85
C THR A 246 26.28 6.49 4.32
N ALA A 247 26.26 5.30 4.91
CA ALA A 247 26.62 5.09 6.31
C ALA A 247 28.08 5.48 6.58
N GLU A 248 29.00 5.08 5.70
CA GLU A 248 30.41 5.47 5.75
C GLU A 248 30.58 6.99 5.62
N THR A 249 29.82 7.63 4.73
CA THR A 249 29.84 9.09 4.57
C THR A 249 29.34 9.80 5.83
N VAL A 250 28.27 9.30 6.45
CA VAL A 250 27.75 9.83 7.72
C VAL A 250 28.78 9.66 8.85
N ALA A 251 29.41 8.50 8.96
CA ALA A 251 30.47 8.25 9.94
C ALA A 251 31.65 9.22 9.74
N ALA A 252 32.13 9.37 8.50
CA ALA A 252 33.19 10.32 8.18
C ALA A 252 32.82 11.77 8.52
N THR A 253 31.57 12.19 8.29
CA THR A 253 31.11 13.54 8.67
C THR A 253 31.09 13.77 10.18
N HIS A 254 30.85 12.71 10.97
CA HIS A 254 30.85 12.81 12.42
C HIS A 254 32.27 13.04 12.96
N ASP A 255 33.27 12.40 12.35
CA ASP A 255 34.68 12.56 12.73
C ASP A 255 35.26 13.93 12.31
N LEU A 256 34.68 14.55 11.29
CA LEU A 256 35.10 15.82 10.70
C LEU A 256 34.40 17.05 11.32
N ALA A 257 34.11 17.07 12.62
CA ALA A 257 33.41 18.16 13.31
C ALA A 257 34.12 19.55 13.30
N GLY A 258 35.05 19.81 12.39
CA GLY A 258 35.68 21.10 12.12
C GLY A 258 35.30 21.68 10.74
N PRO A 259 35.11 23.00 10.61
CA PRO A 259 34.82 23.64 9.33
C PRO A 259 36.05 23.58 8.42
N GLY A 260 35.99 22.75 7.37
CA GLY A 260 37.10 22.57 6.43
C GLY A 260 36.66 22.10 5.05
N PRO A 261 37.59 22.04 4.07
CA PRO A 261 37.35 21.66 2.67
C PRO A 261 36.74 20.25 2.50
N ALA A 262 36.72 19.44 3.57
CA ALA A 262 36.11 18.11 3.58
C ALA A 262 34.58 18.12 3.37
N LEU A 263 33.88 19.23 3.65
CA LEU A 263 32.43 19.33 3.41
C LEU A 263 32.06 19.26 1.92
N THR A 264 32.87 19.87 1.04
CA THR A 264 32.62 19.84 -0.40
C THR A 264 32.72 18.42 -0.95
N GLU A 265 33.72 17.64 -0.52
CA GLU A 265 33.88 16.26 -0.94
C GLU A 265 32.72 15.37 -0.50
N VAL A 266 32.25 15.54 0.74
CA VAL A 266 31.06 14.85 1.26
C VAL A 266 29.82 15.16 0.42
N VAL A 267 29.60 16.43 0.08
CA VAL A 267 28.46 16.84 -0.74
C VAL A 267 28.52 16.21 -2.14
N GLU A 268 29.71 16.14 -2.76
CA GLU A 268 29.88 15.48 -4.05
C GLU A 268 29.63 13.97 -3.98
N ARG A 269 30.10 13.29 -2.92
CA ARG A 269 29.79 11.86 -2.70
C ARG A 269 28.28 11.62 -2.57
N LEU A 270 27.58 12.50 -1.84
CA LEU A 270 26.12 12.42 -1.68
C LEU A 270 25.37 12.71 -2.99
N ARG A 271 25.84 13.64 -3.81
CA ARG A 271 25.30 13.88 -5.15
C ARG A 271 25.50 12.67 -6.07
N GLY A 272 26.70 12.09 -6.05
CA GLY A 272 27.01 10.85 -6.76
C GLY A 272 26.10 9.69 -6.33
N LEU A 273 25.81 9.59 -5.03
CA LEU A 273 24.87 8.61 -4.50
C LEU A 273 23.43 8.82 -4.99
N ALA A 274 22.94 10.06 -4.94
CA ALA A 274 21.62 10.39 -5.47
C ALA A 274 21.53 10.07 -6.97
N ALA A 275 22.59 10.32 -7.73
CA ALA A 275 22.67 9.92 -9.14
C ALA A 275 22.65 8.39 -9.32
N GLY A 276 23.41 7.64 -8.53
CA GLY A 276 23.39 6.17 -8.56
C GLY A 276 22.02 5.59 -8.21
N MET A 277 21.30 6.17 -7.24
CA MET A 277 19.91 5.78 -6.94
C MET A 277 18.97 6.05 -8.11
N ARG A 278 19.13 7.19 -8.81
CA ARG A 278 18.34 7.49 -10.02
C ARG A 278 18.67 6.52 -11.14
N GLU A 279 19.92 6.15 -11.33
CA GLU A 279 20.33 5.15 -12.32
C GLU A 279 19.69 3.78 -12.05
N LEU A 280 19.71 3.32 -10.80
CA LEU A 280 19.00 2.10 -10.39
C LEU A 280 17.50 2.21 -10.68
N SER A 281 16.89 3.38 -10.47
CA SER A 281 15.47 3.61 -10.74
C SER A 281 15.13 3.63 -12.25
N ALA A 282 16.03 4.15 -13.08
CA ALA A 282 15.89 4.16 -14.54
C ALA A 282 16.01 2.73 -15.13
N GLY A 283 16.63 1.83 -14.38
CA GLY A 283 16.93 0.47 -14.81
C GLY A 283 18.20 0.47 -15.63
N THR A 284 19.13 -0.40 -15.27
CA THR A 284 20.39 -0.66 -15.97
C THR A 284 20.09 -1.21 -17.37
N THR A 285 19.72 -0.33 -18.29
CA THR A 285 19.32 -0.69 -19.67
C THR A 285 20.55 -0.69 -20.61
N GLY A 286 21.75 -0.52 -20.05
CA GLY A 286 22.98 -0.24 -20.80
C GLY A 286 24.08 -1.30 -20.76
N ARG A 287 23.75 -2.59 -20.57
CA ARG A 287 24.71 -3.70 -20.79
C ARG A 287 24.06 -4.89 -21.47
#